data_AF-A0A9Q3DMQ2-F1
#
_entry.id   AF-A0A9Q3DMQ2-F1
#
_cell.length_a   1.000
_cell.length_b   1.000
_cell.length_c   1.000
_cell.angle_alpha   90.00
_cell.angle_beta   90.00
_cell.angle_gamma   90.00
#
_symmetry.space_group_name_H-M   'P 1'
#
loop_
_entity.id
_entity.type
_entity.pdbx_description
1 polymer ?
#
loop_
_entity_poly.entity_id
_entity_poly.type
_entity_poly.pdbx_seq_one_letter_code
_entity_poly.pdbx_strand_id
1 'polypeptide(L)'
;MAYIHGTATKMTVCIDNAQHPLIIDSGAQFSIVARKDLDNHLQNWEKELLPTRAKNFESASGKMTSIGTIFKEMFIHHRKGKIKLNPELFVLEDAHIQGFLLGTDYQGMYGIDIYNSKNRHITIGTNKEREFSLDIYHIYTHDPLEGLLNEFGVGQFSTNLTSKQKLCLLKMLSKNRPEFSIGEDPLGENQRS
;
A
#
# COMPACT_ATOMS: atom_id res chain seq x y z
N MET A 1 -8.47 -24.45 -19.75
CA MET A 1 -7.79 -23.23 -20.23
C MET A 1 -8.20 -22.09 -19.31
N ALA A 2 -7.46 -21.86 -18.23
CA ALA A 2 -7.77 -20.78 -17.29
C ALA A 2 -7.24 -19.46 -17.87
N TYR A 3 -8.15 -18.58 -18.28
CA TYR A 3 -7.84 -17.20 -18.62
C TYR A 3 -7.46 -16.46 -17.33
N ILE A 4 -6.17 -16.38 -17.02
CA ILE A 4 -5.68 -15.49 -15.97
C ILE A 4 -5.61 -14.10 -16.60
N HIS A 5 -6.73 -13.38 -16.62
CA HIS A 5 -6.68 -11.94 -16.84
C HIS A 5 -5.77 -11.36 -15.75
N GLY A 6 -4.63 -10.80 -16.17
CA GLY A 6 -3.65 -10.20 -15.28
C GLY A 6 -4.27 -9.02 -14.55
N THR A 7 -4.94 -9.29 -13.43
CA THR A 7 -5.31 -8.25 -12.49
C THR A 7 -4.02 -7.75 -11.87
N ALA A 8 -3.79 -6.44 -11.86
CA ALA A 8 -2.67 -5.88 -11.13
C ALA A 8 -2.83 -6.19 -9.63
N THR A 9 -1.77 -6.60 -8.95
CA THR A 9 -1.79 -6.67 -7.48
C THR A 9 -1.74 -5.25 -6.96
N LYS A 10 -2.85 -4.76 -6.39
CA LYS A 10 -2.92 -3.40 -5.88
C LYS A 10 -3.17 -3.41 -4.38
N MET A 11 -2.48 -2.54 -3.66
CA MET A 11 -2.66 -2.32 -2.23
C MET A 11 -2.50 -0.84 -1.91
N THR A 12 -2.64 -0.48 -0.63
CA THR A 12 -2.43 0.88 -0.16
C THR A 12 -1.13 0.97 0.62
N VAL A 13 -0.38 2.03 0.37
CA VAL A 13 0.84 2.37 1.10
C VAL A 13 0.71 3.78 1.67
N CYS A 14 1.39 4.05 2.78
CA CYS A 14 1.45 5.38 3.37
C CYS A 14 2.79 6.05 3.08
N ILE A 15 2.74 7.27 2.54
CA ILE A 15 3.90 8.12 2.23
C ILE A 15 3.53 9.52 2.74
N ASP A 16 4.41 10.17 3.48
CA ASP A 16 4.17 11.52 4.04
C ASP A 16 2.82 11.67 4.77
N ASN A 17 2.41 10.62 5.49
CA ASN A 17 1.13 10.48 6.20
C ASN A 17 -0.14 10.46 5.31
N ALA A 18 0.02 10.37 3.99
CA ALA A 18 -1.07 10.19 3.04
C ALA A 18 -1.11 8.75 2.49
N GLN A 19 -2.30 8.30 2.08
CA GLN A 19 -2.50 6.98 1.48
C GLN A 19 -2.39 7.06 -0.04
N HIS A 20 -1.59 6.18 -0.62
CA HIS A 20 -1.38 6.09 -2.05
C HIS A 20 -1.56 4.65 -2.55
N PRO A 21 -2.05 4.47 -3.79
CA PRO A 21 -2.04 3.16 -4.43
C PRO A 21 -0.60 2.67 -4.63
N LEU A 22 -0.37 1.40 -4.31
CA LEU A 22 0.84 0.67 -4.60
C LEU A 22 0.49 -0.55 -5.46
N ILE A 23 1.15 -0.66 -6.61
CA ILE A 23 1.01 -1.75 -7.56
C ILE A 23 2.23 -2.64 -7.40
N ILE A 24 2.03 -3.93 -7.20
CA ILE A 24 3.10 -4.93 -7.23
C ILE A 24 2.99 -5.67 -8.56
N ASP A 25 3.99 -5.51 -9.40
CA ASP A 25 3.96 -6.01 -10.78
C ASP A 25 5.18 -6.87 -11.08
N SER A 26 4.98 -8.18 -11.14
CA SER A 26 6.04 -9.14 -11.49
C SER A 26 6.44 -9.06 -12.97
N GLY A 27 5.66 -8.38 -13.82
CA GLY A 27 6.01 -8.07 -15.21
C GLY A 27 6.92 -6.86 -15.36
N ALA A 28 7.09 -6.05 -14.31
CA ALA A 28 7.95 -4.88 -14.33
C ALA A 28 9.35 -5.21 -13.78
N GLN A 29 10.39 -4.92 -14.56
CA GLN A 29 11.76 -5.09 -14.09
C GLN A 29 12.15 -4.06 -13.01
N PHE A 30 11.63 -2.84 -13.15
CA PHE A 30 11.99 -1.72 -12.31
C PHE A 30 10.78 -1.15 -11.59
N SER A 31 11.02 -0.67 -10.38
CA SER A 31 10.06 0.10 -9.60
C SER A 31 10.02 1.54 -10.10
N ILE A 32 8.81 2.05 -10.33
CA ILE A 32 8.59 3.32 -11.02
C ILE A 32 7.46 4.13 -10.37
N VAL A 33 7.40 5.40 -10.72
CA VAL A 33 6.26 6.28 -10.47
C VAL A 33 6.08 7.22 -11.66
N ALA A 34 4.83 7.50 -12.03
CA ALA A 34 4.57 8.49 -13.07
C ALA A 34 4.77 9.91 -12.51
N ARG A 35 5.39 10.78 -13.29
CA ARG A 35 5.50 12.21 -12.96
C ARG A 35 4.14 12.81 -12.59
N LYS A 36 3.12 12.51 -13.39
CA LYS A 36 1.75 13.00 -13.17
C LYS A 36 1.19 12.61 -11.80
N ASP A 37 1.53 11.43 -11.29
CA ASP A 37 1.10 11.01 -9.96
C ASP A 37 1.81 11.82 -8.87
N LEU A 38 3.11 12.09 -9.04
CA LEU A 38 3.87 12.93 -8.12
C LEU A 38 3.30 14.36 -8.08
N ASP A 39 3.06 14.96 -9.25
CA ASP A 39 2.49 16.32 -9.38
C ASP A 39 1.14 16.46 -8.65
N ASN A 40 0.34 15.40 -8.64
CA ASN A 40 -0.98 15.40 -8.00
C ASN A 40 -0.94 15.15 -6.49
N HIS A 41 0.10 14.47 -5.99
CA HIS A 41 0.03 13.82 -4.68
C HIS A 41 1.18 14.16 -3.73
N LEU A 42 2.32 14.65 -4.23
CA LEU A 42 3.51 14.94 -3.42
C LEU A 42 4.00 16.36 -3.70
N GLN A 43 4.01 17.20 -2.67
CA GLN A 43 4.46 18.58 -2.82
C GLN A 43 6.00 18.64 -2.87
N ASN A 44 6.54 19.43 -3.80
CA ASN A 44 7.99 19.67 -3.96
C ASN A 44 8.82 18.40 -4.24
N TRP A 45 8.23 17.36 -4.83
CA TRP A 45 8.94 16.12 -5.15
C TRP A 45 10.15 16.36 -6.07
N GLU A 46 10.13 17.43 -6.86
CA GLU A 46 11.21 17.81 -7.77
C GLU A 46 12.51 18.16 -7.03
N LYS A 47 12.42 18.60 -5.77
CA LYS A 47 13.60 18.88 -4.93
C LYS A 47 14.30 17.61 -4.46
N GLU A 48 13.59 16.49 -4.47
CA GLU A 48 14.10 15.16 -4.13
C GLU A 48 14.59 14.40 -5.38
N LEU A 49 14.38 14.97 -6.57
CA LEU A 49 14.74 14.32 -7.83
C LEU A 49 16.26 14.24 -7.98
N LEU A 50 16.75 13.01 -8.09
CA LEU A 50 18.14 12.73 -8.35
C LEU A 50 18.35 12.43 -9.84
N PRO A 51 19.51 12.80 -10.41
CA PRO A 51 19.83 12.50 -11.79
C PRO A 51 19.92 10.98 -11.98
N THR A 52 19.19 10.46 -12.98
CA THR A 52 19.26 9.05 -13.32
C THR A 52 20.48 8.74 -14.19
N ARG A 53 20.98 7.52 -14.14
CA ARG A 53 21.85 7.01 -15.21
C ARG A 53 21.00 6.71 -16.42
N ALA A 54 21.47 7.07 -17.61
CA ALA A 54 20.75 6.82 -18.86
C ALA A 54 20.29 5.35 -18.94
N LYS A 55 18.98 5.15 -18.88
CA LYS A 55 18.31 3.85 -18.93
C LYS A 55 17.14 3.97 -19.89
N ASN A 56 17.05 3.03 -20.82
CA ASN A 56 15.90 2.93 -21.72
C ASN A 56 14.82 2.13 -21.01
N PHE A 57 13.63 2.72 -20.91
CA PHE A 57 12.45 2.04 -20.40
C PHE A 57 11.53 1.71 -21.56
N GLU A 58 11.00 0.49 -21.57
CA GLU A 58 10.02 0.03 -22.55
C GLU A 58 8.85 -0.58 -21.80
N SER A 59 7.65 -0.20 -22.22
CA SER A 59 6.40 -0.84 -21.81
C SER A 59 5.79 -1.56 -23.01
N ALA A 60 4.69 -2.27 -22.78
CA ALA A 60 3.91 -2.89 -23.86
C ALA A 60 3.39 -1.87 -24.89
N SER A 61 3.29 -0.59 -24.52
CA SER A 61 2.81 0.50 -25.40
C SER A 61 3.93 1.32 -26.04
N GLY A 62 5.20 1.00 -25.77
CA GLY A 62 6.35 1.65 -26.40
C GLY A 62 7.40 2.15 -25.40
N LYS A 63 8.30 3.00 -25.90
CA LYS A 63 9.39 3.57 -25.10
C LYS A 63 8.87 4.59 -24.09
N MET A 64 9.53 4.65 -22.94
CA MET A 64 9.26 5.58 -21.86
C MET A 64 10.49 6.42 -21.53
N THR A 65 10.26 7.65 -21.10
CA THR A 65 11.28 8.64 -20.77
C THR A 65 11.45 8.77 -19.27
N SER A 66 12.63 8.42 -18.75
CA SER A 66 12.98 8.64 -17.35
C SER A 66 13.58 10.03 -17.14
N ILE A 67 13.11 10.75 -16.12
CA ILE A 67 13.58 12.10 -15.79
C ILE A 67 14.50 12.13 -14.56
N GLY A 68 14.54 11.05 -13.79
CA GLY A 68 15.34 10.95 -12.58
C GLY A 68 14.91 9.77 -11.71
N THR A 69 15.49 9.70 -10.51
CA THR A 69 15.05 8.80 -9.45
C THR A 69 14.67 9.57 -8.20
N ILE A 70 13.77 8.99 -7.40
CA ILE A 70 13.43 9.50 -6.06
C ILE A 70 13.49 8.37 -5.05
N PHE A 71 13.90 8.68 -3.82
CA PHE A 71 13.79 7.76 -2.69
C PHE A 71 12.50 8.06 -1.94
N LYS A 72 11.68 7.04 -1.67
CA LYS A 72 10.47 7.23 -0.87
C LYS A 72 10.37 6.22 0.25
N GLU A 73 10.15 6.72 1.46
CA GLU A 73 9.79 5.90 2.60
C GLU A 73 8.30 5.57 2.52
N MET A 74 8.01 4.27 2.52
CA MET A 74 6.71 3.70 2.24
C MET A 74 6.32 2.78 3.39
N PHE A 75 5.15 3.00 3.99
CA PHE A 75 4.66 2.16 5.08
C PHE A 75 3.42 1.39 4.68
N ILE A 76 3.51 0.07 4.76
CA ILE A 76 2.36 -0.82 4.70
C ILE A 76 1.92 -1.09 6.13
N HIS A 77 0.65 -0.80 6.42
CA HIS A 77 0.06 -1.10 7.72
C HIS A 77 -0.51 -2.51 7.69
N HIS A 78 -0.07 -3.35 8.62
CA HIS A 78 -0.56 -4.72 8.82
C HIS A 78 -1.01 -4.90 10.28
N ARG A 79 -1.86 -5.90 10.55
CA ARG A 79 -2.36 -6.18 11.91
C ARG A 79 -1.25 -6.47 12.92
N LYS A 80 -0.17 -7.10 12.45
CA LYS A 80 1.03 -7.43 13.25
C LYS A 80 2.08 -6.30 13.33
N GLY A 81 1.80 -5.12 12.78
CA GLY A 81 2.73 -3.98 12.80
C GLY A 81 2.87 -3.28 11.45
N LYS A 82 3.90 -2.45 11.33
CA LYS A 82 4.18 -1.67 10.11
C LYS A 82 5.36 -2.24 9.36
N ILE A 83 5.22 -2.39 8.05
CA ILE A 83 6.29 -2.79 7.15
C ILE A 83 6.81 -1.53 6.47
N LYS A 84 8.11 -1.26 6.62
CA LYS A 84 8.78 -0.12 5.99
C LYS A 84 9.50 -0.59 4.73
N LEU A 85 9.18 0.02 3.59
CA LEU A 85 9.88 -0.11 2.32
C LEU A 85 10.57 1.22 2.02
N ASN A 86 11.78 1.18 1.46
CA ASN A 86 12.51 2.36 1.01
C ASN A 86 12.99 2.21 -0.44
N PRO A 87 12.07 2.13 -1.42
CA PRO A 87 12.46 2.02 -2.81
C PRO A 87 13.08 3.32 -3.36
N GLU A 88 14.08 3.13 -4.23
CA GLU A 88 14.49 4.09 -5.24
C GLU A 88 13.61 3.86 -6.47
N LEU A 89 12.80 4.86 -6.83
CA LEU A 89 11.84 4.76 -7.92
C LEU A 89 12.33 5.56 -9.10
N PHE A 90 12.24 5.00 -10.29
CA PHE A 90 12.39 5.81 -11.50
C PHE A 90 11.14 6.67 -11.70
N VAL A 91 11.35 7.96 -11.88
CA VAL A 91 10.29 8.88 -12.28
C VAL A 91 10.22 8.86 -13.81
N LEU A 92 9.06 8.47 -14.34
CA LEU A 92 8.79 8.41 -15.77
C LEU A 92 7.85 9.53 -16.18
N GLU A 93 8.20 10.26 -17.24
CA GLU A 93 7.44 11.40 -17.76
C GLU A 93 6.09 10.95 -18.37
N ASP A 94 6.12 9.85 -19.11
CA ASP A 94 5.07 9.38 -20.02
C ASP A 94 4.41 8.07 -19.55
N ALA A 95 4.62 7.67 -18.30
CA ALA A 95 3.98 6.48 -17.75
C ALA A 95 2.48 6.70 -17.49
N HIS A 96 1.67 5.71 -17.88
CA HIS A 96 0.21 5.67 -17.67
C HIS A 96 -0.16 4.75 -16.50
N ILE A 97 0.47 4.95 -15.36
CA ILE A 97 0.10 4.29 -14.10
C ILE A 97 -0.61 5.29 -13.17
N GLN A 98 -1.30 4.76 -12.18
CA GLN A 98 -1.89 5.55 -11.09
C GLN A 98 -1.34 5.00 -9.77
N GLY A 99 -0.45 5.77 -9.16
CA GLY A 99 0.24 5.44 -7.93
C GLY A 99 1.66 4.91 -8.16
N PHE A 100 2.17 4.21 -7.17
CA PHE A 100 3.52 3.69 -7.13
C PHE A 100 3.55 2.27 -7.66
N LEU A 101 4.60 1.88 -8.40
CA LEU A 101 4.79 0.53 -8.88
C LEU A 101 6.07 -0.07 -8.29
N LEU A 102 5.95 -1.24 -7.66
CA LEU A 102 7.07 -2.08 -7.26
C LEU A 102 7.26 -3.21 -8.26
N GLY A 103 8.37 -3.12 -8.98
CA GLY A 103 8.86 -4.15 -9.87
C GLY A 103 9.63 -5.24 -9.14
N THR A 104 10.17 -6.15 -9.94
CA THR A 104 10.94 -7.31 -9.47
C THR A 104 12.26 -6.93 -8.78
N ASP A 105 12.81 -5.76 -9.07
CA ASP A 105 13.97 -5.18 -8.38
C ASP A 105 13.78 -5.08 -6.86
N TYR A 106 12.58 -4.72 -6.41
CA TYR A 106 12.24 -4.63 -4.99
C TYR A 106 11.42 -5.81 -4.46
N GLN A 107 10.68 -6.54 -5.31
CA GLN A 107 10.00 -7.77 -4.87
C GLN A 107 10.99 -8.80 -4.33
N GLY A 108 12.09 -9.06 -5.06
CA GLY A 108 13.12 -9.98 -4.58
C GLY A 108 13.81 -9.48 -3.32
N MET A 109 14.06 -8.16 -3.21
CA MET A 109 14.74 -7.56 -2.06
C MET A 109 13.91 -7.69 -0.76
N TYR A 110 12.59 -7.50 -0.85
CA TYR A 110 11.71 -7.54 0.33
C TYR A 110 11.08 -8.92 0.57
N GLY A 111 11.36 -9.92 -0.28
CA GLY A 111 10.72 -11.24 -0.20
C GLY A 111 9.21 -11.12 -0.41
N ILE A 112 8.81 -10.46 -1.50
CA ILE A 112 7.40 -10.28 -1.86
C ILE A 112 6.98 -11.43 -2.78
N ASP A 113 6.11 -12.31 -2.30
CA ASP A 113 5.52 -13.38 -3.10
C ASP A 113 4.03 -13.13 -3.32
N ILE A 114 3.57 -13.33 -4.57
CA ILE A 114 2.16 -13.19 -4.95
C ILE A 114 1.58 -14.59 -5.16
N TYR A 115 0.63 -14.97 -4.32
CA TYR A 115 -0.06 -16.25 -4.42
C TYR A 115 -1.42 -16.09 -5.12
N ASN A 116 -1.52 -16.70 -6.29
CA ASN A 116 -2.77 -16.77 -7.06
C ASN A 116 -3.48 -18.11 -6.77
N SER A 117 -4.24 -18.15 -5.66
CA SER A 117 -5.04 -19.31 -5.25
C SER A 117 -6.55 -19.04 -5.42
N LYS A 118 -7.42 -19.62 -4.58
CA LYS A 118 -8.86 -19.24 -4.53
C LYS A 118 -9.04 -17.75 -4.20
N ASN A 119 -8.18 -17.23 -3.32
CA ASN A 119 -8.05 -15.81 -3.03
C ASN A 119 -6.61 -15.38 -3.34
N ARG A 120 -6.46 -14.16 -3.88
CA ARG A 120 -5.14 -13.59 -4.14
C ARG A 120 -4.61 -12.95 -2.87
N HIS A 121 -3.42 -13.37 -2.43
CA HIS A 121 -2.75 -12.80 -1.28
C HIS A 121 -1.27 -12.58 -1.58
N ILE A 122 -0.66 -11.68 -0.82
CA ILE A 122 0.76 -11.35 -0.90
C ILE A 122 1.39 -11.74 0.41
N THR A 123 2.61 -12.26 0.37
CA THR A 123 3.47 -12.30 1.55
C THR A 123 4.59 -11.31 1.37
N ILE A 124 4.98 -10.64 2.45
CA ILE A 124 6.15 -9.76 2.48
C ILE A 124 7.04 -10.24 3.63
N GLY A 125 8.31 -10.48 3.33
CA GLY A 125 9.32 -10.86 4.30
C GLY A 125 10.14 -12.08 3.85
N THR A 126 11.44 -12.03 4.09
CA THR A 126 12.40 -13.08 3.71
C THR A 126 12.57 -14.17 4.77
N ASN A 127 11.92 -14.03 5.93
CA ASN A 127 11.97 -15.00 7.03
C ASN A 127 10.55 -15.35 7.48
N LYS A 128 10.24 -16.64 7.63
CA LYS A 128 8.91 -17.16 7.99
C LYS A 128 8.34 -16.55 9.28
N GLU A 129 9.19 -16.12 10.20
CA GLU A 129 8.78 -15.47 11.46
C GLU A 129 8.30 -14.01 11.28
N ARG A 130 8.69 -13.35 10.18
CA ARG A 130 8.30 -11.97 9.82
C ARG A 130 7.50 -11.92 8.52
N GLU A 131 6.91 -13.04 8.15
CA GLU A 131 6.09 -13.16 6.95
C GLU A 131 4.72 -12.51 7.22
N PHE A 132 4.44 -11.45 6.47
CA PHE A 132 3.18 -10.72 6.54
C PHE A 132 2.26 -11.17 5.41
N SER A 133 1.26 -12.00 5.71
CA SER A 133 0.22 -12.36 4.75
C SER A 133 -0.82 -11.25 4.65
N LEU A 134 -0.84 -10.57 3.51
CA LEU A 134 -1.80 -9.54 3.16
C LEU A 134 -2.80 -10.13 2.17
N ASP A 135 -4.05 -10.27 2.59
CA ASP A 135 -5.12 -10.48 1.62
C ASP A 135 -5.15 -9.27 0.70
N ILE A 136 -5.07 -9.51 -0.62
CA ILE A 136 -5.34 -8.47 -1.61
C ILE A 136 -6.84 -8.30 -1.56
N TYR A 137 -7.31 -7.54 -0.58
CA TYR A 137 -8.55 -6.82 -0.76
C TYR A 137 -8.31 -6.02 -2.04
N HIS A 138 -9.07 -6.33 -3.09
CA HIS A 138 -9.23 -5.40 -4.19
C HIS A 138 -9.34 -4.02 -3.57
N ILE A 139 -8.74 -2.99 -4.18
CA ILE A 139 -9.04 -1.60 -3.84
C ILE A 139 -10.54 -1.41 -4.12
N TYR A 140 -11.36 -1.91 -3.20
CA TYR A 140 -12.69 -1.48 -3.00
C TYR A 140 -12.49 -0.12 -2.36
N THR A 141 -13.11 0.84 -3.00
CA THR A 141 -13.63 2.07 -2.44
C THR A 141 -14.51 1.77 -1.21
N HIS A 142 -13.99 1.05 -0.22
CA HIS A 142 -14.67 0.88 1.05
C HIS A 142 -14.44 2.15 1.82
N ASP A 143 -15.55 2.78 2.19
CA ASP A 143 -15.60 3.85 3.17
C ASP A 143 -14.68 3.43 4.33
N PRO A 144 -13.69 4.26 4.73
CA PRO A 144 -12.82 3.98 5.87
C PRO A 144 -13.58 3.53 7.12
N LEU A 145 -14.85 3.90 7.22
CA LEU A 145 -15.78 3.52 8.26
C LEU A 145 -16.24 2.05 8.19
N GLU A 146 -16.39 1.45 7.01
CA GLU A 146 -16.74 0.03 6.87
C GLU A 146 -15.59 -0.89 7.27
N GLY A 147 -14.35 -0.51 6.91
CA GLY A 147 -13.15 -1.22 7.36
C GLY A 147 -13.01 -1.19 8.89
N LEU A 148 -13.23 -0.03 9.50
CA LEU A 148 -13.23 0.12 10.95
C LEU A 148 -14.40 -0.63 11.61
N LEU A 149 -15.61 -0.60 11.05
CA LEU A 149 -16.77 -1.34 11.56
C LEU A 149 -16.51 -2.84 11.62
N ASN A 150 -15.83 -3.38 10.61
CA ASN A 150 -15.42 -4.78 10.57
C ASN A 150 -14.30 -5.08 11.58
N GLU A 151 -13.43 -4.10 11.88
CA GLU A 151 -12.34 -4.22 12.87
C GLU A 151 -12.87 -4.23 14.31
N PHE A 152 -13.85 -3.38 14.64
CA PHE A 152 -14.41 -3.30 16.01
C PHE A 152 -15.41 -4.42 16.36
N GLY A 153 -15.84 -5.21 15.37
CA GLY A 153 -16.83 -6.27 15.54
C GLY A 153 -18.18 -5.80 16.10
N VAL A 154 -19.19 -6.68 16.06
CA VAL A 154 -20.47 -6.43 16.74
C VAL A 154 -20.26 -6.76 18.22
N GLY A 155 -19.82 -5.77 19.02
CA GLY A 155 -19.70 -5.95 20.48
C GLY A 155 -18.80 -4.97 21.22
N GLN A 156 -17.89 -4.25 20.55
CA GLN A 156 -16.97 -3.32 21.23
C GLN A 156 -17.53 -1.90 21.41
N PHE A 157 -18.69 -1.60 20.81
CA PHE A 157 -19.40 -0.35 21.07
C PHE A 157 -20.41 -0.52 22.19
N SER A 158 -20.40 0.40 23.15
CA SER A 158 -21.45 0.49 24.17
C SER A 158 -22.83 0.51 23.52
N THR A 159 -23.76 -0.26 24.10
CA THR A 159 -25.18 -0.27 23.72
C THR A 159 -25.86 1.08 23.97
N ASN A 160 -25.27 1.93 24.81
CA ASN A 160 -25.76 3.27 25.11
C ASN A 160 -25.42 4.31 24.02
N LEU A 161 -24.56 3.97 23.06
CA LEU A 161 -24.24 4.86 21.96
C LEU A 161 -25.30 4.75 20.86
N THR A 162 -25.84 5.89 20.45
CA THR A 162 -26.67 5.99 19.25
C THR A 162 -25.84 5.73 17.99
N SER A 163 -26.48 5.35 16.88
CA SER A 163 -25.80 5.14 15.59
C SER A 163 -25.01 6.37 15.13
N LYS A 164 -25.52 7.58 15.41
CA LYS A 164 -24.84 8.84 15.08
C LYS A 164 -23.56 9.05 15.90
N GLN A 165 -23.58 8.70 17.19
CA GLN A 165 -22.40 8.81 18.05
C GLN A 165 -21.34 7.76 17.70
N LYS A 166 -21.75 6.51 17.39
CA LYS A 166 -20.85 5.47 16.89
C LYS A 166 -20.15 5.92 15.61
N LEU A 167 -20.90 6.49 14.66
CA LEU A 167 -20.34 7.03 13.42
C LEU A 167 -19.34 8.16 13.67
N CYS A 168 -19.63 9.07 14.61
CA CYS A 168 -18.73 10.17 14.96
C CYS A 168 -17.43 9.65 15.60
N LEU A 169 -17.54 8.68 16.50
CA LEU A 169 -16.41 8.02 17.15
C LEU A 169 -15.52 7.30 16.13
N LEU A 170 -16.13 6.54 15.21
CA LEU A 170 -15.42 5.86 14.12
C LEU A 170 -14.66 6.86 13.23
N LYS A 171 -15.28 8.01 12.90
CA LYS A 171 -14.60 9.09 12.15
C LYS A 171 -13.41 9.67 12.91
N MET A 172 -13.55 9.89 14.22
CA MET A 172 -12.44 10.34 15.06
C MET A 172 -11.31 9.31 15.12
N LEU A 173 -11.63 8.04 15.37
CA LEU A 173 -10.65 6.94 15.44
C LEU A 173 -9.93 6.74 14.11
N SER A 174 -10.64 6.86 12.99
CA SER A 174 -10.06 6.82 11.64
C SER A 174 -9.09 7.98 11.41
N LYS A 175 -9.49 9.21 11.79
CA LYS A 175 -8.66 10.42 11.64
C LYS A 175 -7.38 10.38 12.47
N ASN A 176 -7.44 9.79 13.65
CA ASN A 176 -6.37 9.78 14.65
C ASN A 176 -5.72 8.39 14.79
N ARG A 177 -5.92 7.51 13.81
CA ARG A 177 -5.43 6.11 13.82
C ARG A 177 -3.94 5.95 14.20
N PRO A 178 -3.01 6.84 13.77
CA PRO A 178 -1.61 6.74 14.17
C PRO A 178 -1.37 6.89 15.68
N GLU A 179 -2.24 7.60 16.40
CA GLU A 179 -2.12 7.91 17.82
C GLU A 179 -2.69 6.79 18.71
N PHE A 180 -3.62 5.99 18.17
CA PHE A 180 -4.31 4.91 18.87
C PHE A 180 -3.71 3.52 18.62
N SER A 181 -2.74 3.41 17.70
CA SER A 181 -2.08 2.15 17.37
C SER A 181 -0.74 2.08 18.08
N ILE A 182 -0.71 1.61 19.34
CA ILE A 182 0.54 1.44 20.10
C ILE A 182 0.73 -0.04 20.48
N GLY A 183 1.88 -0.57 20.06
CA GLY A 183 2.60 -1.62 20.80
C GLY A 183 2.26 -3.05 20.41
N GLU A 184 1.25 -3.64 21.03
CA GLU A 184 1.01 -5.08 21.00
C GLU A 184 -0.48 -5.47 21.08
N ASP A 185 -1.41 -4.52 20.91
CA ASP A 185 -2.85 -4.77 21.07
C ASP A 185 -3.67 -3.85 20.14
N PRO A 186 -4.60 -4.37 19.32
CA PRO A 186 -5.66 -3.53 18.78
C PRO A 186 -6.52 -3.02 19.95
N LEU A 187 -7.28 -1.94 19.74
CA LEU A 187 -8.16 -1.34 20.75
C LEU A 187 -9.06 -2.39 21.43
N GLY A 188 -8.61 -2.93 22.56
CA GLY A 188 -9.34 -3.79 23.48
C GLY A 188 -9.76 -5.16 22.93
N GLU A 189 -8.83 -6.10 22.74
CA GLU A 189 -9.18 -7.51 22.96
C GLU A 189 -9.28 -7.76 24.47
N ASN A 190 -10.52 -7.91 24.97
CA ASN A 190 -10.75 -8.37 26.33
C ASN A 190 -10.09 -9.74 26.50
N GLN A 191 -8.99 -9.81 27.25
CA GLN A 191 -8.54 -11.04 27.86
C GLN A 191 -9.65 -11.55 28.78
N ARG A 192 -10.35 -12.61 28.36
CA ARG A 192 -11.25 -13.37 29.23
C ARG A 192 -10.42 -14.46 29.92
N SER A 193 -10.08 -14.20 31.17
CA SER A 193 -9.76 -15.20 32.20
C SER A 193 -10.99 -16.04 32.53
#